data_AF-A0A845YYZ0-F1
#
_entry.id   AF-A0A845YYZ0-F1
#
_cell.length_a   1.000
_cell.length_b   1.000
_cell.length_c   1.000
_cell.angle_alpha   90.00
_cell.angle_beta   90.00
_cell.angle_gamma   90.00
#
_symmetry.space_group_name_H-M   'P 1'
#
loop_
_entity.id
_entity.type
_entity.pdbx_description
1 polymer ?
#
loop_
_entity_poly.entity_id
_entity_poly.type
_entity_poly.pdbx_seq_one_letter_code
_entity_poly.pdbx_strand_id
1 'polypeptide(L)'
;MKSIRTKLKLNNKQKTLMAQHAGYSRWCYNWGLSLWNAAYKDGYKPNARKLREVFTNHTKPLYPWMKNLSSRVYQYAFPTECCANINLGEAFKRFFQGLG
;
A
#
# COMPACT_ATOMS: atom_id res chain seq x y z
N MET A 1 -21.59 24.07 4.79
CA MET A 1 -20.11 24.09 4.75
C MET A 1 -19.68 24.15 3.28
N LYS A 2 -19.08 25.25 2.80
CA LYS A 2 -18.62 25.35 1.41
C LYS A 2 -17.27 24.64 1.29
N SER A 3 -17.17 23.64 0.41
CA SER A 3 -15.91 22.97 0.09
C SER A 3 -15.04 23.89 -0.76
N ILE A 4 -13.83 24.21 -0.28
CA ILE A 4 -12.82 24.93 -1.06
C ILE A 4 -11.93 23.87 -1.73
N ARG A 5 -11.88 23.87 -3.07
CA ARG A 5 -10.94 23.03 -3.82
C ARG A 5 -9.59 23.73 -3.94
N THR A 6 -8.60 23.24 -3.21
CA THR A 6 -7.22 23.70 -3.26
C THR A 6 -6.34 22.70 -4.03
N LYS A 7 -5.48 23.21 -4.92
CA LYS A 7 -4.50 22.40 -5.68
C LYS A 7 -3.09 22.95 -5.44
N LEU A 8 -2.15 22.07 -5.13
CA LEU A 8 -0.74 22.43 -4.99
C LEU A 8 -0.14 22.77 -6.37
N LYS A 9 0.49 23.94 -6.48
CA LYS A 9 1.31 24.32 -7.64
C LYS A 9 2.73 23.78 -7.45
N LEU A 10 2.95 22.56 -7.93
CA LEU A 10 4.24 21.88 -7.80
C LEU A 10 5.19 22.26 -8.94
N ASN A 11 6.49 22.35 -8.63
CA ASN A 11 7.54 22.45 -9.65
C ASN A 11 7.82 21.08 -10.29
N ASN A 12 8.62 21.04 -11.37
CA ASN A 12 8.89 19.80 -12.11
C ASN A 12 9.53 18.71 -11.25
N LYS A 13 10.46 19.07 -10.34
CA LYS A 13 11.10 18.10 -9.43
C LYS A 13 10.09 17.48 -8.45
N GLN A 14 9.23 18.32 -7.86
CA GLN A 14 8.19 17.90 -6.94
C GLN A 14 7.13 17.02 -7.63
N LYS A 15 6.73 17.35 -8.87
CA LYS A 15 5.80 16.51 -9.65
C LYS A 15 6.36 15.11 -9.86
N THR A 16 7.62 15.00 -10.28
CA THR A 16 8.29 13.70 -10.47
C THR A 16 8.35 12.92 -9.15
N LEU A 17 8.73 13.58 -8.06
CA LEU A 17 8.78 12.93 -6.75
C LEU A 17 7.41 12.42 -6.29
N MET A 18 6.35 13.21 -6.47
CA MET A 18 4.98 12.81 -6.14
C MET A 18 4.50 11.64 -7.00
N ALA A 19 4.83 11.65 -8.30
CA ALA A 19 4.53 10.54 -9.20
C ALA A 19 5.27 9.24 -8.81
N GLN A 20 6.54 9.34 -8.38
CA GLN A 20 7.29 8.20 -7.85
C GLN A 20 6.66 7.62 -6.59
N HIS A 21 6.22 8.47 -5.65
CA HIS A 21 5.52 8.02 -4.44
C HIS A 21 4.19 7.34 -4.76
N ALA A 22 3.42 7.89 -5.72
CA ALA A 22 2.17 7.29 -6.18
C ALA A 22 2.41 5.93 -6.85
N GLY A 23 3.43 5.83 -7.71
CA GLY A 23 3.84 4.58 -8.34
C GLY A 23 4.29 3.53 -7.32
N TYR A 24 5.07 3.93 -6.32
CA TYR A 24 5.51 3.04 -5.25
C TYR A 24 4.35 2.49 -4.41
N SER A 25 3.39 3.36 -4.05
CA SER A 25 2.16 2.93 -3.36
C SER A 25 1.39 1.89 -4.17
N ARG A 26 1.18 2.13 -5.47
CA ARG A 26 0.48 1.20 -6.36
C ARG A 26 1.22 -0.13 -6.49
N TRP A 27 2.54 -0.09 -6.60
CA TRP A 27 3.36 -1.29 -6.68
C TRP A 27 3.25 -2.14 -5.40
N CYS A 28 3.32 -1.50 -4.21
CA CYS A 28 3.16 -2.20 -2.93
C CYS A 28 1.78 -2.85 -2.80
N TYR A 29 0.73 -2.15 -3.24
CA TYR A 29 -0.64 -2.68 -3.24
C TYR A 29 -0.75 -3.92 -4.12
N ASN A 30 -0.28 -3.86 -5.36
CA ASN A 30 -0.33 -4.98 -6.30
C ASN A 30 0.49 -6.18 -5.80
N TRP A 31 1.66 -5.93 -5.21
CA TRP A 31 2.47 -6.99 -4.60
C TRP A 31 1.71 -7.66 -3.45
N GLY A 32 1.10 -6.88 -2.57
CA GLY A 32 0.33 -7.39 -1.43
C GLY A 32 -0.89 -8.19 -1.88
N LEU A 33 -1.61 -7.71 -2.89
CA LEU A 33 -2.75 -8.40 -3.49
C LEU A 33 -2.35 -9.75 -4.11
N SER A 34 -1.25 -9.78 -4.86
CA SER A 34 -0.72 -11.01 -5.46
C SER A 34 -0.39 -12.06 -4.40
N LEU A 35 0.35 -11.66 -3.36
CA LEU A 35 0.74 -12.56 -2.27
C LEU A 35 -0.48 -13.03 -1.46
N TRP A 36 -1.44 -12.15 -1.21
CA TRP A 36 -2.67 -12.52 -0.51
C TRP A 36 -3.49 -13.52 -1.30
N ASN A 37 -3.64 -13.31 -2.61
CA ASN A 37 -4.36 -14.23 -3.49
C ASN A 37 -3.68 -15.60 -3.58
N ALA A 38 -2.35 -15.63 -3.64
CA ALA A 38 -1.59 -16.89 -3.58
C ALA A 38 -1.83 -17.62 -2.25
N ALA A 39 -1.67 -16.93 -1.12
CA ALA A 39 -1.89 -17.52 0.20
C ALA A 39 -3.33 -18.00 0.40
N TYR A 40 -4.32 -17.28 -0.15
CA TYR A 40 -5.73 -17.68 -0.10
C TYR A 40 -6.00 -18.93 -0.94
N LYS A 41 -5.42 -19.05 -2.14
CA LYS A 41 -5.52 -20.25 -2.99
C LYS A 41 -4.93 -21.49 -2.31
N ASP A 42 -3.85 -21.31 -1.55
CA ASP A 42 -3.20 -22.37 -0.78
C ASP A 42 -3.96 -22.73 0.52
N GLY A 43 -5.12 -22.10 0.78
CA GLY A 43 -5.97 -22.38 1.93
C GLY A 43 -5.53 -21.70 3.24
N TYR A 44 -4.51 -20.82 3.19
CA TYR A 44 -4.11 -20.05 4.36
C TYR A 44 -5.06 -18.89 4.63
N LYS A 45 -5.08 -18.42 5.88
CA LYS A 45 -5.73 -17.19 6.31
C LYS A 45 -4.70 -16.05 6.38
N PRO A 46 -4.46 -15.34 5.27
CA PRO A 46 -3.48 -14.24 5.25
C PRO A 46 -3.82 -13.16 6.27
N ASN A 47 -2.78 -12.61 6.90
CA ASN A 47 -2.87 -11.54 7.90
C ASN A 47 -2.02 -10.36 7.44
N ALA A 48 -2.58 -9.15 7.50
CA ALA A 48 -1.92 -7.90 7.15
C ALA A 48 -0.57 -7.70 7.88
N ARG A 49 -0.48 -8.11 9.15
CA ARG A 49 0.76 -8.02 9.95
C ARG A 49 1.88 -8.87 9.32
N LYS A 50 1.57 -10.13 8.99
CA LYS A 50 2.51 -11.08 8.39
C LYS A 50 2.95 -10.62 7.00
N LEU A 51 2.04 -10.11 6.18
CA LEU A 51 2.39 -9.54 4.86
C LEU A 51 3.42 -8.41 4.97
N ARG A 52 3.25 -7.52 5.95
CA ARG A 52 4.16 -6.39 6.16
C ARG A 52 5.55 -6.84 6.61
N GLU A 53 5.60 -7.87 7.44
CA GLU A 53 6.82 -8.48 7.92
C GLU A 53 7.58 -9.12 6.76
N VAL A 54 6.90 -9.92 5.93
CA VAL A 54 7.47 -10.52 4.72
C VAL A 54 7.96 -9.44 3.76
N PHE A 55 7.17 -8.38 3.58
CA PHE A 55 7.55 -7.26 2.72
C PHE A 55 8.84 -6.58 3.20
N THR A 56 8.90 -6.24 4.49
CA THR A 56 10.01 -5.47 5.05
C THR A 56 11.30 -6.29 5.11
N ASN A 57 11.20 -7.58 5.42
CA ASN A 57 12.35 -8.44 5.63
C ASN A 57 12.86 -9.09 4.33
N HIS A 58 11.96 -9.49 3.42
CA HIS A 58 12.36 -10.23 2.23
C HIS A 58 12.26 -9.40 0.94
N THR A 59 11.24 -8.56 0.80
CA THR A 59 10.99 -7.86 -0.48
C THR A 59 11.76 -6.55 -0.56
N LYS A 60 11.67 -5.70 0.47
CA LYS A 60 12.30 -4.37 0.51
C LYS A 60 13.82 -4.41 0.27
N PRO A 61 14.60 -5.39 0.79
CA PRO A 61 16.03 -5.46 0.51
C PRO A 61 16.37 -5.73 -0.96
N LEU A 62 15.49 -6.44 -1.69
CA LEU A 62 15.68 -6.77 -3.11
C LEU A 62 15.51 -5.55 -4.03
N TYR A 63 14.93 -4.47 -3.54
CA TYR A 63 14.63 -3.27 -4.32
C TYR A 63 15.30 -2.03 -3.73
N PRO A 64 16.58 -1.77 -4.06
CA PRO A 64 17.34 -0.65 -3.52
C PRO A 64 16.68 0.72 -3.72
N TRP A 65 15.95 0.89 -4.84
CA TRP A 65 15.24 2.14 -5.16
C TRP A 65 14.18 2.53 -4.12
N MET A 66 13.64 1.56 -3.36
CA MET A 66 12.66 1.84 -2.29
C MET A 66 13.27 2.57 -1.11
N LYS A 67 14.59 2.50 -0.92
CA LYS A 67 15.29 3.26 0.15
C LYS A 67 15.27 4.77 -0.10
N ASN A 68 15.13 5.18 -1.36
CA ASN A 68 15.08 6.59 -1.76
C ASN A 68 13.70 7.22 -1.54
N LEU A 69 12.68 6.42 -1.24
CA LEU A 69 11.30 6.86 -1.02
C LEU A 69 10.91 6.69 0.44
N SER A 70 9.95 7.49 0.89
CA SER A 70 9.54 7.47 2.30
C SER A 70 9.02 6.09 2.72
N SER A 71 9.47 5.62 3.88
CA SER A 71 8.96 4.38 4.48
C SER A 71 7.48 4.43 4.83
N ARG A 72 6.93 5.64 4.98
CA ARG A 72 5.50 5.85 5.20
C ARG A 72 4.67 5.30 4.04
N VAL A 73 5.15 5.34 2.79
CA VAL A 73 4.37 4.94 1.62
C VAL A 73 3.88 3.49 1.73
N TYR A 74 4.78 2.55 2.04
CA TYR A 74 4.37 1.15 2.18
C TYR A 74 3.65 0.88 3.51
N GLN A 75 3.95 1.65 4.57
CA GLN A 75 3.19 1.56 5.83
C GLN A 75 1.73 1.99 5.66
N TYR A 76 1.45 2.94 4.77
CA TYR A 76 0.08 3.31 4.40
C TYR A 76 -0.52 2.34 3.36
N ALA A 77 0.30 1.72 2.49
CA ALA A 77 -0.20 0.74 1.52
C ALA A 77 -0.60 -0.60 2.15
N PHE A 78 0.10 -1.04 3.20
CA PHE A 78 -0.22 -2.25 3.95
C PHE A 78 -1.02 -1.93 5.22
N PRO A 79 -2.10 -2.66 5.57
CA PRO A 79 -3.02 -2.24 6.64
C PRO A 79 -2.35 -2.30 8.01
N THR A 80 -2.17 -1.17 8.69
CA THR A 80 -1.91 -1.10 10.14
C THR A 80 -3.09 -0.39 10.79
N GLU A 81 -3.43 -0.81 12.01
CA GLU A 81 -4.59 -0.30 12.76
C GLU A 81 -4.50 1.22 13.04
N CYS A 82 -3.29 1.81 13.01
CA CYS A 82 -3.08 3.24 13.30
C CYS A 82 -3.20 4.20 12.11
N CYS A 83 -3.38 3.75 10.86
CA CYS A 83 -3.31 4.63 9.70
C CYS A 83 -4.41 4.34 8.68
N ALA A 84 -5.50 5.10 8.77
CA ALA A 84 -6.61 5.05 7.84
C ALA A 84 -6.21 5.56 6.43
N ASN A 85 -5.84 4.62 5.57
CA ASN A 85 -6.18 4.57 4.14
C ASN A 85 -6.06 3.08 3.72
N ILE A 86 -7.14 2.30 3.79
CA ILE A 86 -8.07 2.00 2.68
C ILE A 86 -7.33 1.31 1.52
N ASN A 87 -7.43 -0.01 1.40
CA ASN A 87 -7.62 -0.69 0.09
C ASN A 87 -7.39 -2.20 0.14
N LEU A 88 -6.50 -2.75 1.00
CA LEU A 88 -6.25 -4.20 0.96
C LEU A 88 -6.93 -4.94 2.11
N GLY A 89 -6.54 -4.66 3.36
CA GLY A 89 -7.14 -5.33 4.52
C GLY A 89 -8.62 -5.02 4.69
N GLU A 90 -9.01 -3.76 4.46
CA GLU A 90 -10.43 -3.36 4.46
C GLU A 90 -11.19 -3.93 3.24
N ALA A 91 -10.58 -3.97 2.05
CA ALA A 91 -11.23 -4.62 0.91
C ALA A 91 -11.41 -6.12 1.13
N PHE A 92 -10.44 -6.80 1.76
CA PHE A 92 -10.60 -8.19 2.13
C PHE A 92 -11.64 -8.39 3.24
N LYS A 93 -11.68 -7.52 4.25
CA LYS A 93 -12.77 -7.56 5.25
C LYS A 93 -14.13 -7.41 4.58
N ARG A 94 -14.31 -6.44 3.68
CA ARG A 94 -15.54 -6.25 2.89
C ARG A 94 -15.85 -7.43 1.98
N PHE A 95 -14.84 -7.99 1.31
CA PHE A 95 -14.96 -9.18 0.48
C PHE A 95 -15.48 -10.37 1.30
N PHE A 96 -14.91 -10.64 2.48
CA PHE A 96 -15.37 -11.70 3.37
C PHE A 96 -16.74 -11.40 4.00
N GLN A 97 -17.14 -10.14 4.08
CA GLN A 97 -18.48 -9.70 4.52
C GLN A 97 -19.52 -9.68 3.40
N GLY A 98 -19.13 -9.94 2.14
CA GLY A 98 -20.03 -9.85 0.98
C GLY A 98 -20.44 -8.43 0.60
N LEU A 99 -19.73 -7.41 1.07
CA LEU A 99 -19.98 -5.98 0.80
C LEU A 99 -19.13 -5.44 -0.36
N GLY A 100 -18.63 -6.35 -1.21
CA GLY A 100 -17.73 -6.08 -2.33
C GLY A 100 -18.44 -5.75 -3.63
#